data_AF-A0A0C3NQE7-F1
#
_entry.id   AF-A0A0C3NQE7-F1
#
_cell.length_a   1.000
_cell.length_b   1.000
_cell.length_c   1.000
_cell.angle_alpha   90.00
_cell.angle_beta   90.00
_cell.angle_gamma   90.00
#
_symmetry.space_group_name_H-M   'P 1'
#
loop_
_entity.id
_entity.type
_entity.pdbx_description
1 polymer ?
#
loop_
_entity_poly.entity_id
_entity_poly.type
_entity_poly.pdbx_seq_one_letter_code
_entity_poly.pdbx_strand_id
1 'polypeptide(L)'
;MALSSTTMSEHPPSQTQWANCGRFVQQTSLDRMRQKAVYAQGQKQAALALERFHYLRAAATGAFALTDVPPDFAHGQIFARKGVVFAAYGEARLPPVLGVKLHPRADGTVHPEDLALYVRGFRASWKAREGGVLYCVGEGREFWNMVLNYHSPAATTGHKPWDRLFAAVKRGDADKSLVPCMFFAREIGCLDPDCPFKHDREACVRDREKVLDKRRSALGKPSARSIALRQRRAIREHQASGRQVVPVSRVEPLSSDDVIALVLADEYDEEDEVDPEIHRIFEESSHIRKICSNPNCLATKMKKGAGGEENSPKMLQCSRCTVATYCSKKCQTADWKRHKQQPCKAFEEIVADDDLWNEFGQLKGTSRVPINGE
;
A
#
# COMPACT_ATOMS: atom_id res chain seq x y z
N MET A 1 15.21 -18.31 -3.71
CA MET A 1 13.95 -18.53 -4.45
C MET A 1 12.84 -17.77 -3.74
N ALA A 2 12.63 -16.51 -4.14
CA ALA A 2 11.41 -15.78 -3.80
C ALA A 2 10.22 -16.63 -4.24
N LEU A 3 9.08 -16.54 -3.56
CA LEU A 3 7.80 -16.85 -4.21
C LEU A 3 7.83 -16.01 -5.48
N SER A 4 8.10 -16.66 -6.62
CA SER A 4 8.07 -16.00 -7.91
C SER A 4 6.66 -15.47 -7.96
N SER A 5 6.50 -14.16 -7.78
CA SER A 5 5.32 -13.47 -8.23
C SER A 5 5.34 -13.75 -9.72
N THR A 6 4.71 -14.86 -10.12
CA THR A 6 4.49 -15.19 -11.51
C THR A 6 3.57 -14.09 -11.98
N THR A 7 4.17 -12.97 -12.38
CA THR A 7 3.53 -11.98 -13.20
C THR A 7 3.16 -12.75 -14.45
N MET A 8 1.89 -13.19 -14.50
CA MET A 8 1.36 -13.93 -15.64
C MET A 8 1.43 -13.01 -16.86
N SER A 9 2.54 -13.05 -17.58
CA SER A 9 2.72 -12.42 -18.88
C SER A 9 2.10 -13.31 -19.96
N GLU A 10 0.84 -13.66 -19.78
CA GLU A 10 -0.02 -14.13 -20.87
C GLU A 10 -0.68 -12.88 -21.44
N HIS A 11 -0.61 -12.67 -22.76
CA HIS A 11 -1.34 -11.58 -23.39
C HIS A 11 -2.80 -11.64 -22.93
N PRO A 12 -3.32 -10.59 -22.30
CA PRO A 12 -4.67 -10.62 -21.75
C PRO A 12 -5.64 -10.91 -22.90
N PRO A 13 -6.61 -11.81 -22.70
CA PRO A 13 -7.60 -12.08 -23.72
C PRO A 13 -8.28 -10.78 -24.16
N SER A 14 -8.66 -10.69 -25.44
CA SER A 14 -9.21 -9.47 -26.02
C SER A 14 -10.36 -8.92 -25.16
N GLN A 15 -10.45 -7.60 -24.99
CA GLN A 15 -11.41 -6.92 -24.11
C GLN A 15 -12.87 -7.38 -24.29
N THR A 16 -13.24 -7.85 -25.50
CA THR A 16 -14.54 -8.46 -25.82
C THR A 16 -14.84 -9.78 -25.11
N GLN A 17 -13.84 -10.58 -24.75
CA GLN A 17 -14.03 -11.85 -24.03
C GLN A 17 -14.40 -11.64 -22.55
N TRP A 18 -14.17 -10.44 -22.02
CA TRP A 18 -14.44 -10.07 -20.63
C TRP A 18 -15.75 -9.29 -20.44
N ALA A 19 -16.56 -9.11 -21.50
CA ALA A 19 -17.73 -8.22 -21.48
C ALA A 19 -18.78 -8.59 -20.40
N ASN A 20 -18.82 -9.86 -19.98
CA ASN A 20 -19.72 -10.35 -18.91
C ASN A 20 -19.02 -10.54 -17.56
N CYS A 21 -17.71 -10.27 -17.48
CA CYS A 21 -16.96 -10.30 -16.24
C CYS A 21 -17.05 -8.95 -15.56
N GLY A 22 -17.12 -8.97 -14.23
CA GLY A 22 -17.31 -7.76 -13.49
C GLY A 22 -17.17 -7.98 -12.00
N ARG A 23 -16.86 -6.88 -11.33
CA ARG A 23 -16.76 -6.84 -9.89
C ARG A 23 -18.04 -7.34 -9.22
N PHE A 24 -17.88 -8.17 -8.19
CA PHE A 24 -18.99 -8.77 -7.42
C PHE A 24 -19.87 -9.73 -8.23
N VAL A 25 -19.34 -10.28 -9.32
CA VAL A 25 -20.00 -11.34 -10.09
C VAL A 25 -19.28 -12.65 -9.83
N GLN A 26 -20.04 -13.68 -9.47
CA GLN A 26 -19.62 -15.07 -9.58
C GLN A 26 -20.13 -15.60 -10.91
N GLN A 27 -19.24 -16.11 -11.74
CA GLN A 27 -19.60 -16.68 -13.04
C GLN A 27 -20.16 -18.09 -12.86
N THR A 28 -21.45 -18.21 -12.58
CA THR A 28 -22.12 -19.51 -12.34
C THR A 28 -22.52 -20.25 -13.61
N SER A 29 -22.49 -19.60 -14.78
CA SER A 29 -23.01 -20.12 -16.05
C SER A 29 -21.96 -20.23 -17.16
N LEU A 30 -20.68 -20.40 -16.81
CA LEU A 30 -19.63 -20.55 -17.80
C LEU A 30 -19.79 -21.85 -18.59
N ASP A 31 -19.99 -21.72 -19.90
CA ASP A 31 -19.92 -22.86 -20.82
C ASP A 31 -18.44 -23.25 -20.99
N ARG A 32 -18.07 -24.39 -20.42
CA ARG A 32 -16.68 -24.90 -20.43
C ARG A 32 -16.11 -25.06 -21.84
N MET A 33 -16.96 -25.33 -22.84
CA MET A 33 -16.54 -25.55 -24.23
C MET A 33 -16.43 -24.24 -24.99
N ARG A 34 -17.39 -23.32 -24.82
CA ARG A 34 -17.41 -22.04 -25.53
C ARG A 34 -16.50 -20.99 -24.91
N GLN A 35 -16.27 -21.05 -23.61
CA GLN A 35 -15.50 -20.05 -22.84
C GLN A 35 -14.24 -20.64 -22.20
N LYS A 36 -13.53 -21.49 -22.96
CA LYS A 36 -12.35 -22.24 -22.48
C LYS A 36 -11.31 -21.37 -21.76
N ALA A 37 -11.01 -20.18 -22.27
CA ALA A 37 -10.02 -19.28 -21.66
C ALA A 37 -10.48 -18.73 -20.29
N VAL A 38 -11.73 -18.29 -20.18
CA VAL A 38 -12.31 -17.78 -18.92
C VAL A 38 -12.40 -18.91 -17.90
N TYR A 39 -12.83 -20.10 -18.33
CA TYR A 39 -12.90 -21.27 -17.46
C TYR A 39 -11.51 -21.68 -16.95
N ALA A 40 -10.49 -21.73 -17.82
CA ALA A 40 -9.12 -22.01 -17.42
C ALA A 40 -8.58 -20.98 -16.41
N GLN A 41 -8.91 -19.69 -16.60
CA GLN A 41 -8.57 -18.66 -15.62
C GLN A 41 -9.32 -18.85 -14.29
N GLY A 42 -10.59 -19.26 -14.31
CA GLY A 42 -11.35 -19.65 -13.13
C GLY A 42 -10.70 -20.79 -12.36
N GLN A 43 -10.20 -21.82 -13.06
CA GLN A 43 -9.43 -22.91 -12.43
C GLN A 43 -8.14 -22.41 -11.79
N LYS A 44 -7.41 -21.50 -12.43
CA LYS A 44 -6.21 -20.86 -11.83
C LYS A 44 -6.59 -20.06 -10.57
N GLN A 45 -7.69 -19.32 -10.58
CA GLN A 45 -8.21 -18.61 -9.39
C GLN A 45 -8.55 -19.60 -8.26
N ALA A 46 -9.31 -20.65 -8.57
CA ALA A 46 -9.73 -21.67 -7.60
C ALA A 46 -8.53 -22.34 -6.93
N ALA A 47 -7.54 -22.78 -7.74
CA ALA A 47 -6.32 -23.40 -7.23
C ALA A 47 -5.53 -22.46 -6.31
N LEU A 48 -5.36 -21.19 -6.70
CA LEU A 48 -4.66 -20.20 -5.88
C LEU A 48 -5.42 -19.90 -4.58
N ALA A 49 -6.76 -19.73 -4.62
CA ALA A 49 -7.54 -19.50 -3.41
C ALA A 49 -7.49 -20.71 -2.45
N LEU A 50 -7.51 -21.93 -2.99
CA LEU A 50 -7.37 -23.15 -2.21
C LEU A 50 -5.99 -23.25 -1.55
N GLU A 51 -4.91 -22.95 -2.29
CA GLU A 51 -3.55 -22.90 -1.74
C GLU A 51 -3.47 -21.88 -0.57
N ARG A 52 -3.98 -20.66 -0.77
CA ARG A 52 -4.03 -19.62 0.29
C ARG A 52 -4.87 -20.06 1.49
N PHE A 53 -5.94 -20.80 1.26
CA PHE A 53 -6.75 -21.35 2.34
C PHE A 53 -5.96 -22.40 3.14
N HIS A 54 -5.17 -23.26 2.50
CA HIS A 54 -4.31 -24.21 3.21
C HIS A 54 -3.22 -23.51 4.04
N TYR A 55 -2.59 -22.44 3.53
CA TYR A 55 -1.70 -21.61 4.35
C TYR A 55 -2.43 -20.97 5.54
N LEU A 56 -3.65 -20.47 5.35
CA LEU A 56 -4.47 -19.93 6.44
C LEU A 56 -4.77 -20.99 7.50
N ARG A 57 -5.09 -22.22 7.08
CA ARG A 57 -5.29 -23.35 7.99
C ARG A 57 -4.02 -23.67 8.77
N ALA A 58 -2.90 -23.86 8.09
CA ALA A 58 -1.62 -24.12 8.73
C ALA A 58 -1.25 -23.00 9.73
N ALA A 59 -1.48 -21.74 9.35
CA ALA A 59 -1.30 -20.58 10.22
C ALA A 59 -2.21 -20.62 11.45
N ALA A 60 -3.50 -20.90 11.30
CA ALA A 60 -4.45 -20.93 12.41
C ALA A 60 -4.21 -22.11 13.37
N THR A 61 -3.80 -23.28 12.86
CA THR A 61 -3.54 -24.47 13.67
C THR A 61 -2.13 -24.52 14.26
N GLY A 62 -1.22 -23.62 13.84
CA GLY A 62 0.18 -23.65 14.25
C GLY A 62 0.98 -24.78 13.59
N ALA A 63 0.51 -25.32 12.45
CA ALA A 63 1.16 -26.40 11.72
C ALA A 63 2.28 -25.87 10.80
N PHE A 64 3.20 -25.11 11.38
CA PHE A 64 4.36 -24.55 10.68
C PHE A 64 5.58 -24.52 11.61
N ALA A 65 6.77 -24.41 11.04
CA ALA A 65 8.00 -24.15 11.77
C ALA A 65 8.76 -22.98 11.12
N LEU A 66 9.59 -22.32 11.91
CA LEU A 66 10.50 -21.28 11.42
C LEU A 66 11.85 -21.89 11.05
N THR A 67 12.43 -21.41 9.97
CA THR A 67 13.79 -21.74 9.54
C THR A 67 14.59 -20.47 9.28
N ASP A 68 15.90 -20.53 9.39
CA ASP A 68 16.78 -19.42 9.05
C ASP A 68 17.08 -19.42 7.55
N VAL A 69 16.92 -18.26 6.92
CA VAL A 69 17.26 -18.03 5.52
C VAL A 69 18.47 -17.09 5.51
N PRO A 70 19.62 -17.53 4.97
CA PRO A 70 20.82 -16.70 4.93
C PRO A 70 20.57 -15.41 4.10
N PRO A 71 21.39 -14.36 4.32
CA PRO A 71 21.40 -13.18 3.46
C PRO A 71 21.56 -13.58 1.98
N ASP A 72 20.83 -12.89 1.10
CA ASP A 72 20.88 -13.07 -0.34
C ASP A 72 21.34 -11.75 -0.97
N PHE A 73 22.66 -11.56 -1.01
CA PHE A 73 23.28 -10.33 -1.50
C PHE A 73 23.01 -10.08 -2.98
N ALA A 74 22.80 -11.14 -3.78
CA ALA A 74 22.45 -11.01 -5.20
C ALA A 74 21.11 -10.29 -5.41
N HIS A 75 20.21 -10.38 -4.42
CA HIS A 75 18.90 -9.72 -4.42
C HIS A 75 18.81 -8.56 -3.41
N GLY A 76 19.94 -8.04 -2.94
CA GLY A 76 20.01 -6.91 -2.00
C GLY A 76 19.50 -7.23 -0.59
N GLN A 77 19.33 -8.51 -0.24
CA GLN A 77 18.95 -8.93 1.10
C GLN A 77 20.20 -9.02 1.99
N ILE A 78 20.57 -7.88 2.58
CA ILE A 78 21.77 -7.76 3.43
C ILE A 78 21.66 -8.41 4.82
N PHE A 79 20.44 -8.72 5.27
CA PHE A 79 20.19 -9.34 6.59
C PHE A 79 19.62 -10.74 6.44
N ALA A 80 19.90 -11.60 7.41
CA ALA A 80 19.21 -12.89 7.52
C ALA A 80 17.69 -12.68 7.61
N ARG A 81 16.94 -13.60 7.03
CA ARG A 81 15.48 -13.61 7.05
C ARG A 81 15.00 -14.91 7.66
N LYS A 82 13.72 -15.00 7.94
CA LYS A 82 13.09 -16.24 8.36
C LYS A 82 12.35 -16.87 7.19
N GLY A 83 12.30 -18.19 7.17
CA GLY A 83 11.40 -18.98 6.35
C GLY A 83 10.32 -19.58 7.23
N VAL A 84 9.13 -19.77 6.65
CA VAL A 84 8.02 -20.51 7.25
C VAL A 84 7.86 -21.80 6.46
N VAL A 85 8.06 -22.95 7.12
CA VAL A 85 7.96 -24.28 6.53
C VAL A 85 6.75 -25.03 7.08
N PHE A 86 6.14 -25.88 6.28
CA PHE A 86 4.84 -26.50 6.58
C PHE A 86 4.90 -28.02 6.67
N ALA A 87 6.04 -28.58 7.10
CA ALA A 87 6.24 -30.03 7.17
C ALA A 87 5.23 -30.74 8.09
N ALA A 88 4.74 -30.04 9.12
CA ALA A 88 3.72 -30.55 10.04
C ALA A 88 2.28 -30.46 9.49
N TYR A 89 2.06 -29.79 8.36
CA TYR A 89 0.73 -29.61 7.77
C TYR A 89 0.41 -30.77 6.82
N GLY A 90 -0.52 -31.65 7.23
CA GLY A 90 -0.81 -32.91 6.52
C GLY A 90 -1.87 -32.85 5.43
N GLU A 91 -2.69 -31.80 5.36
CA GLU A 91 -3.83 -31.75 4.42
C GLU A 91 -3.43 -31.38 2.99
N ALA A 92 -2.33 -30.64 2.82
CA ALA A 92 -1.82 -30.27 1.51
C ALA A 92 -0.31 -30.00 1.59
N ARG A 93 0.41 -30.27 0.49
CA ARG A 93 1.83 -29.92 0.38
C ARG A 93 1.96 -28.43 0.07
N LEU A 94 2.40 -27.65 1.07
CA LEU A 94 2.61 -26.21 0.93
C LEU A 94 4.08 -25.88 0.64
N PRO A 95 4.37 -25.06 -0.38
CA PRO A 95 5.69 -24.46 -0.53
C PRO A 95 6.11 -23.66 0.71
N PRO A 96 7.40 -23.59 1.05
CA PRO A 96 7.85 -22.74 2.13
C PRO A 96 7.72 -21.26 1.75
N VAL A 97 7.36 -20.41 2.72
CA VAL A 97 7.39 -18.95 2.55
C VAL A 97 8.75 -18.46 3.02
N LEU A 98 9.63 -18.10 2.07
CA LEU A 98 11.02 -17.70 2.37
C LEU A 98 11.18 -16.18 2.37
N GLY A 99 12.24 -15.69 3.02
CA GLY A 99 12.63 -14.27 2.96
C GLY A 99 11.77 -13.34 3.82
N VAL A 100 11.00 -13.88 4.78
CA VAL A 100 10.09 -13.09 5.60
C VAL A 100 10.85 -12.34 6.70
N LYS A 101 10.57 -11.04 6.85
CA LYS A 101 11.11 -10.22 7.92
C LYS A 101 10.21 -10.32 9.16
N LEU A 102 10.54 -11.24 10.06
CA LEU A 102 9.81 -11.46 11.32
C LEU A 102 10.44 -10.65 12.45
N HIS A 103 9.61 -10.09 13.32
CA HIS A 103 9.98 -9.26 14.46
C HIS A 103 9.32 -9.71 15.79
N PRO A 104 9.24 -11.02 16.10
CA PRO A 104 8.77 -11.43 17.41
C PRO A 104 9.80 -11.06 18.49
N ARG A 105 9.31 -10.74 19.68
CA ARG A 105 10.08 -10.74 20.94
C ARG A 105 10.46 -12.18 21.30
N ALA A 106 11.30 -12.33 22.33
CA ALA A 106 11.76 -13.64 22.78
C ALA A 106 10.62 -14.61 23.18
N ASP A 107 9.48 -14.08 23.64
CA ASP A 107 8.28 -14.84 24.00
C ASP A 107 7.33 -15.10 22.80
N GLY A 108 7.74 -14.72 21.59
CA GLY A 108 6.93 -14.83 20.37
C GLY A 108 5.93 -13.70 20.16
N THR A 109 5.75 -12.79 21.13
CA THR A 109 4.83 -11.65 20.99
C THR A 109 5.39 -10.61 20.01
N VAL A 110 4.53 -9.80 19.41
CA VAL A 110 4.88 -8.66 18.57
C VAL A 110 4.56 -7.38 19.34
N HIS A 111 5.38 -6.33 19.17
CA HIS A 111 5.11 -5.05 19.81
C HIS A 111 3.68 -4.55 19.48
N PRO A 112 2.88 -4.09 20.46
CA PRO A 112 1.50 -3.66 20.21
C PRO A 112 1.37 -2.59 19.12
N GLU A 113 2.33 -1.67 19.02
CA GLU A 113 2.35 -0.63 17.99
C GLU A 113 2.62 -1.18 16.59
N ASP A 114 3.54 -2.15 16.46
CA ASP A 114 3.78 -2.85 15.20
C ASP A 114 2.54 -3.63 14.77
N LEU A 115 1.88 -4.32 15.70
CA LEU A 115 0.65 -5.05 15.43
C LEU A 115 -0.46 -4.11 14.96
N ALA A 116 -0.62 -2.95 15.62
CA ALA A 116 -1.55 -1.91 15.20
C ALA A 116 -1.21 -1.34 13.82
N LEU A 117 0.08 -1.20 13.50
CA LEU A 117 0.56 -0.76 12.19
C LEU A 117 0.21 -1.78 11.10
N TYR A 118 0.39 -3.09 11.35
CA TYR A 118 0.04 -4.15 10.40
C TYR A 118 -1.47 -4.17 10.12
N VAL A 119 -2.29 -4.12 11.16
CA VAL A 119 -3.76 -4.04 11.02
C VAL A 119 -4.17 -2.78 10.25
N ARG A 120 -3.54 -1.64 10.53
CA ARG A 120 -3.77 -0.39 9.81
C ARG A 120 -3.34 -0.50 8.35
N GLY A 121 -2.23 -1.16 8.06
CA GLY A 121 -1.72 -1.43 6.71
C GLY A 121 -2.73 -2.20 5.87
N PHE A 122 -3.23 -3.34 6.38
CA PHE A 122 -4.26 -4.12 5.69
C PHE A 122 -5.57 -3.35 5.51
N ARG A 123 -5.98 -2.55 6.50
CA ARG A 123 -7.17 -1.69 6.37
C ARG A 123 -6.97 -0.51 5.42
N ALA A 124 -5.74 -0.04 5.26
CA ALA A 124 -5.42 1.04 4.33
C ALA A 124 -5.26 0.54 2.89
N SER A 125 -4.88 -0.73 2.71
CA SER A 125 -4.75 -1.39 1.41
C SER A 125 -6.12 -1.77 0.84
N TRP A 126 -6.52 -1.14 -0.27
CA TRP A 126 -7.78 -1.49 -0.92
C TRP A 126 -7.76 -2.93 -1.47
N LYS A 127 -6.58 -3.43 -1.85
CA LYS A 127 -6.40 -4.82 -2.31
C LYS A 127 -6.64 -5.82 -1.20
N ALA A 128 -6.16 -5.55 0.01
CA ALA A 128 -6.38 -6.40 1.17
C ALA A 128 -7.85 -6.39 1.63
N ARG A 129 -8.52 -5.23 1.53
CA ARG A 129 -9.96 -5.13 1.84
C ARG A 129 -10.82 -5.94 0.88
N GLU A 130 -10.58 -5.82 -0.42
CA GLU A 130 -11.33 -6.57 -1.44
C GLU A 130 -10.96 -8.05 -1.46
N GLY A 131 -9.69 -8.39 -1.25
CA GLY A 131 -9.19 -9.76 -1.28
C GLY A 131 -9.35 -10.53 0.04
N GLY A 132 -9.68 -9.85 1.13
CA GLY A 132 -9.83 -10.44 2.45
C GLY A 132 -8.57 -11.13 2.97
N VAL A 133 -8.76 -12.02 3.95
CA VAL A 133 -7.67 -12.73 4.62
C VAL A 133 -6.84 -13.60 3.65
N LEU A 134 -7.47 -14.21 2.64
CA LEU A 134 -6.76 -15.05 1.68
C LEU A 134 -5.77 -14.25 0.82
N TYR A 135 -6.09 -13.00 0.50
CA TYR A 135 -5.13 -12.10 -0.11
C TYR A 135 -3.99 -11.75 0.85
N CYS A 136 -4.31 -11.42 2.11
CA CYS A 136 -3.31 -11.06 3.12
C CYS A 136 -2.34 -12.21 3.45
N VAL A 137 -2.77 -13.47 3.35
CA VAL A 137 -1.88 -14.64 3.49
C VAL A 137 -0.74 -14.61 2.46
N GLY A 138 -0.96 -13.99 1.30
CA GLY A 138 0.08 -13.75 0.30
C GLY A 138 1.04 -12.61 0.65
N GLU A 139 0.61 -11.66 1.48
CA GLU A 139 1.41 -10.53 1.98
C GLU A 139 2.25 -11.00 3.18
N GLY A 140 3.35 -11.70 2.88
CA GLY A 140 4.05 -12.55 3.84
C GLY A 140 4.54 -11.85 5.11
N ARG A 141 4.99 -10.59 5.08
CA ARG A 141 5.61 -9.99 6.27
C ARG A 141 4.59 -9.72 7.37
N GLU A 142 3.60 -8.87 7.10
CA GLU A 142 2.64 -8.39 8.10
C GLU A 142 1.77 -9.55 8.60
N PHE A 143 1.31 -10.42 7.68
CA PHE A 143 0.49 -11.56 8.03
C PHE A 143 1.23 -12.53 8.97
N TRP A 144 2.45 -12.95 8.64
CA TRP A 144 3.16 -13.94 9.46
C TRP A 144 3.57 -13.38 10.84
N ASN A 145 3.86 -12.09 10.97
CA ASN A 145 4.05 -11.48 12.29
C ASN A 145 2.75 -11.54 13.14
N MET A 146 1.59 -11.27 12.54
CA MET A 146 0.30 -11.41 13.23
C MET A 146 0.01 -12.86 13.64
N VAL A 147 0.39 -13.84 12.80
CA VAL A 147 0.27 -15.28 13.11
C VAL A 147 1.16 -15.68 14.27
N LEU A 148 2.42 -15.21 14.30
CA LEU A 148 3.32 -15.49 15.43
C LEU A 148 2.76 -14.93 16.74
N ASN A 149 2.24 -13.69 16.73
CA ASN A 149 1.62 -13.10 17.91
C ASN A 149 0.38 -13.89 18.36
N TYR A 150 -0.38 -14.47 17.42
CA TYR A 150 -1.53 -15.32 17.74
C TYR A 150 -1.16 -16.63 18.46
N HIS A 151 0.02 -17.18 18.18
CA HIS A 151 0.52 -18.39 18.88
C HIS A 151 1.45 -18.08 20.07
N SER A 152 1.68 -16.81 20.35
CA SER A 152 2.38 -16.36 21.57
C SER A 152 1.42 -16.33 22.78
N PRO A 153 1.91 -16.03 24.00
CA PRO A 153 1.05 -15.82 25.17
C PRO A 153 -0.04 -14.75 24.98
N ALA A 154 0.11 -13.83 24.01
CA ALA A 154 -0.91 -12.82 23.71
C ALA A 154 -2.17 -13.39 23.05
N ALA A 155 -2.08 -14.55 22.39
CA ALA A 155 -3.21 -15.27 21.79
C ALA A 155 -4.12 -14.43 20.86
N THR A 156 -3.56 -13.44 20.17
CA THR A 156 -4.30 -12.55 19.26
C THR A 156 -3.47 -12.18 18.04
N THR A 157 -4.13 -11.97 16.91
CA THR A 157 -3.56 -11.34 15.71
C THR A 157 -3.57 -9.81 15.81
N GLY A 158 -4.17 -9.23 16.85
CA GLY A 158 -4.51 -7.80 16.94
C GLY A 158 -5.73 -7.41 16.10
N HIS A 159 -6.30 -8.35 15.34
CA HIS A 159 -7.49 -8.16 14.53
C HIS A 159 -8.60 -9.14 14.94
N LYS A 160 -9.50 -8.69 15.84
CA LYS A 160 -10.58 -9.53 16.41
C LYS A 160 -11.38 -10.39 15.39
N PRO A 161 -11.81 -9.87 14.22
CA PRO A 161 -12.36 -10.71 13.15
C PRO A 161 -11.50 -11.90 12.73
N TRP A 162 -10.18 -11.72 12.60
CA TRP A 162 -9.26 -12.81 12.27
C TRP A 162 -9.05 -13.75 13.45
N ASP A 163 -9.02 -13.27 14.69
CA ASP A 163 -8.94 -14.15 15.88
C ASP A 163 -10.13 -15.11 15.92
N ARG A 164 -11.35 -14.61 15.65
CA ARG A 164 -12.56 -15.42 15.56
C ARG A 164 -12.48 -16.43 14.41
N LEU A 165 -11.98 -16.01 13.26
CA LEU A 165 -11.79 -16.89 12.11
C LEU A 165 -10.77 -17.99 12.41
N PHE A 166 -9.60 -17.64 12.98
CA PHE A 166 -8.54 -18.58 13.32
C PHE A 166 -9.04 -19.59 14.36
N ALA A 167 -9.79 -19.13 15.36
CA ALA A 167 -10.41 -20.01 16.34
C ALA A 167 -11.41 -20.98 15.67
N ALA A 168 -12.23 -20.52 14.73
CA ALA A 168 -13.16 -21.38 13.99
C ALA A 168 -12.43 -22.40 13.11
N VAL A 169 -11.37 -21.97 12.40
CA VAL A 169 -10.52 -22.85 11.58
C VAL A 169 -9.82 -23.90 12.43
N LYS A 170 -9.29 -23.50 13.60
CA LYS A 170 -8.59 -24.39 14.52
C LYS A 170 -9.50 -25.49 15.10
N ARG A 171 -10.77 -25.19 15.33
CA ARG A 171 -11.76 -26.20 15.79
C ARG A 171 -12.21 -27.17 14.70
N GLY A 172 -11.90 -26.88 13.43
CA GLY A 172 -12.43 -27.62 12.29
C GLY A 172 -13.85 -27.20 11.89
N ASP A 173 -14.42 -26.19 12.56
CA ASP A 173 -15.77 -25.67 12.29
C ASP A 173 -15.82 -24.81 11.03
N ALA A 174 -14.66 -24.26 10.61
CA ALA A 174 -14.64 -23.34 9.48
C ALA A 174 -14.62 -24.08 8.14
N ASP A 175 -15.81 -24.19 7.54
CA ASP A 175 -15.94 -24.42 6.12
C ASP A 175 -15.37 -23.24 5.31
N LYS A 176 -14.91 -23.52 4.09
CA LYS A 176 -14.42 -22.53 3.12
C LYS A 176 -15.46 -21.42 2.90
N SER A 177 -16.74 -21.72 3.05
CA SER A 177 -17.85 -20.76 2.96
C SER A 177 -17.85 -19.66 4.03
N LEU A 178 -17.06 -19.81 5.12
CA LEU A 178 -16.85 -18.74 6.10
C LEU A 178 -15.76 -17.74 5.67
N VAL A 179 -14.90 -18.13 4.73
CA VAL A 179 -13.75 -17.33 4.29
C VAL A 179 -14.11 -16.56 3.01
N PRO A 180 -13.97 -15.22 2.98
CA PRO A 180 -14.22 -14.43 1.77
C PRO A 180 -13.36 -14.86 0.58
N CYS A 181 -13.96 -15.00 -0.60
CA CYS A 181 -13.25 -15.23 -1.85
C CYS A 181 -12.37 -14.02 -2.19
N MET A 182 -11.06 -14.24 -2.41
CA MET A 182 -10.12 -13.15 -2.70
C MET A 182 -10.26 -12.52 -4.10
N PHE A 183 -11.05 -13.13 -4.99
CA PHE A 183 -11.25 -12.68 -6.36
C PHE A 183 -12.62 -12.02 -6.58
N PHE A 184 -13.62 -12.34 -5.75
CA PHE A 184 -14.99 -11.90 -5.98
C PHE A 184 -15.17 -10.38 -6.04
N ALA A 185 -14.45 -9.65 -5.19
CA ALA A 185 -14.47 -8.19 -5.18
C ALA A 185 -13.48 -7.54 -6.15
N ARG A 186 -12.72 -8.30 -6.96
CA ARG A 186 -11.77 -7.78 -7.96
C ARG A 186 -12.49 -7.37 -9.24
N GLU A 187 -11.79 -6.64 -10.11
CA GLU A 187 -12.33 -6.12 -11.37
C GLU A 187 -13.01 -7.19 -12.24
N ILE A 188 -12.40 -8.36 -12.35
CA ILE A 188 -12.92 -9.48 -13.16
C ILE A 188 -13.92 -10.38 -12.40
N GLY A 189 -14.08 -10.19 -11.09
CA GLY A 189 -14.90 -11.05 -10.23
C GLY A 189 -14.32 -12.45 -10.00
N CYS A 190 -15.15 -13.35 -9.47
CA CYS A 190 -14.82 -14.76 -9.30
C CYS A 190 -15.26 -15.54 -10.54
N LEU A 191 -14.31 -16.15 -11.22
CA LEU A 191 -14.52 -16.89 -12.46
C LEU A 191 -14.75 -18.39 -12.24
N ASP A 192 -14.69 -18.85 -10.99
CA ASP A 192 -14.96 -20.24 -10.65
C ASP A 192 -16.46 -20.42 -10.34
N PRO A 193 -17.22 -21.16 -11.17
CA PRO A 193 -18.64 -21.42 -10.90
C PRO A 193 -18.85 -22.20 -9.61
N ASP A 194 -17.87 -23.03 -9.23
CA ASP A 194 -17.94 -23.95 -8.09
C ASP A 194 -17.13 -23.44 -6.88
N CYS A 195 -16.84 -22.13 -6.85
CA CYS A 195 -16.04 -21.49 -5.82
C CYS A 195 -16.61 -21.78 -4.41
N PRO A 196 -15.84 -22.44 -3.52
CA PRO A 196 -16.34 -22.82 -2.20
C PRO A 196 -16.27 -21.68 -1.17
N PHE A 197 -15.78 -20.50 -1.57
CA PHE A 197 -15.53 -19.37 -0.68
C PHE A 197 -16.71 -18.38 -0.66
N LYS A 198 -16.80 -17.59 0.41
CA LYS A 198 -17.90 -16.65 0.61
C LYS A 198 -17.93 -15.54 -0.45
N HIS A 199 -19.09 -15.34 -1.07
CA HIS A 199 -19.40 -14.25 -1.99
C HIS A 199 -20.39 -13.24 -1.37
N ASP A 200 -19.91 -12.44 -0.42
CA ASP A 200 -20.72 -11.42 0.28
C ASP A 200 -20.80 -10.12 -0.52
N ARG A 201 -21.75 -10.06 -1.48
CA ARG A 201 -21.89 -8.91 -2.39
C ARG A 201 -22.05 -7.59 -1.65
N GLU A 202 -22.87 -7.55 -0.61
CA GLU A 202 -23.13 -6.32 0.12
C GLU A 202 -21.88 -5.81 0.86
N ALA A 203 -21.15 -6.70 1.54
CA ALA A 203 -19.90 -6.33 2.19
C ALA A 203 -18.88 -5.80 1.20
N CYS A 204 -18.72 -6.48 0.07
CA CYS A 204 -17.77 -6.09 -0.97
C CYS A 204 -18.14 -4.73 -1.61
N VAL A 205 -19.42 -4.45 -1.87
CA VAL A 205 -19.90 -3.15 -2.36
C VAL A 205 -19.63 -2.05 -1.34
N ARG A 206 -19.96 -2.26 -0.06
CA ARG A 206 -19.67 -1.27 1.00
C ARG A 206 -18.17 -0.97 1.11
N ASP A 207 -17.32 -1.98 0.97
CA ASP A 207 -15.88 -1.79 1.01
C ASP A 207 -15.36 -1.03 -0.20
N ARG A 208 -15.91 -1.30 -1.40
CA ARG A 208 -15.57 -0.57 -2.61
C ARG A 208 -15.97 0.89 -2.54
N GLU A 209 -17.17 1.23 -2.07
CA GLU A 209 -17.58 2.63 -1.93
C GLU A 209 -16.62 3.40 -1.01
N LYS A 210 -16.21 2.80 0.12
CA LYS A 210 -15.20 3.41 0.99
C LYS A 210 -13.85 3.62 0.29
N VAL A 211 -13.46 2.75 -0.66
CA VAL A 211 -12.25 2.92 -1.47
C VAL A 211 -12.43 4.09 -2.43
N LEU A 212 -13.55 4.15 -3.15
CA LEU A 212 -13.87 5.23 -4.09
C LEU A 212 -13.96 6.59 -3.37
N ASP A 213 -14.61 6.67 -2.22
CA ASP A 213 -14.72 7.88 -1.42
C ASP A 213 -13.37 8.37 -0.90
N LYS A 214 -12.50 7.45 -0.48
CA LYS A 214 -11.12 7.78 -0.10
C LYS A 214 -10.35 8.35 -1.29
N ARG A 215 -10.52 7.78 -2.49
CA ARG A 215 -9.90 8.26 -3.74
C ARG A 215 -10.41 9.65 -4.12
N ARG A 216 -11.73 9.85 -4.18
CA ARG A 216 -12.37 11.17 -4.41
C ARG A 216 -11.84 12.22 -3.42
N SER A 217 -11.74 11.83 -2.15
CA SER A 217 -11.23 12.70 -1.08
C SER A 217 -9.74 12.99 -1.17
N ALA A 218 -8.94 12.13 -1.82
CA ALA A 218 -7.51 12.32 -2.02
C ALA A 218 -7.20 13.16 -3.25
N LEU A 219 -8.03 13.06 -4.30
CA LEU A 219 -7.85 13.85 -5.53
C LEU A 219 -7.94 15.35 -5.25
N GLY A 220 -7.03 16.10 -5.87
CA GLY A 220 -6.94 17.55 -5.72
C GLY A 220 -6.34 18.03 -4.39
N LYS A 221 -6.04 17.13 -3.43
CA LYS A 221 -5.26 17.46 -2.24
C LYS A 221 -3.76 17.31 -2.51
N PRO A 222 -2.90 18.16 -1.92
CA PRO A 222 -1.46 17.96 -1.97
C PRO A 222 -1.09 16.62 -1.32
N SER A 223 -0.21 15.86 -1.95
CA SER A 223 0.35 14.66 -1.32
C SER A 223 1.27 15.05 -0.17
N ALA A 224 1.38 14.20 0.86
CA ALA A 224 2.31 14.40 1.98
C ALA A 224 3.75 14.66 1.49
N ARG A 225 4.18 13.96 0.44
CA ARG A 225 5.47 14.18 -0.21
C ARG A 225 5.62 15.58 -0.82
N SER A 226 4.56 16.12 -1.43
CA SER A 226 4.59 17.48 -1.99
C SER A 226 4.66 18.54 -0.89
N ILE A 227 3.95 18.31 0.22
CA ILE A 227 4.03 19.16 1.42
C ILE A 227 5.44 19.13 2.00
N ALA A 228 6.01 17.94 2.19
CA ALA A 228 7.37 17.76 2.71
C ALA A 228 8.43 18.42 1.80
N LEU A 229 8.29 18.33 0.48
CA LEU A 229 9.20 18.99 -0.45
C LEU A 229 9.13 20.52 -0.32
N ARG A 230 7.93 21.07 -0.14
CA ARG A 230 7.76 22.51 0.12
C ARG A 230 8.41 22.91 1.45
N GLN A 231 8.11 22.18 2.53
CA GLN A 231 8.69 22.43 3.85
C GLN A 231 10.22 22.45 3.80
N ARG A 232 10.83 21.44 3.18
CA ARG A 232 12.30 21.37 3.00
C ARG A 232 12.86 22.56 2.24
N ARG A 233 12.15 23.07 1.23
CA ARG A 233 12.59 24.25 0.48
C ARG A 233 12.48 25.51 1.34
N ALA A 234 11.36 25.71 2.03
CA ALA A 234 11.15 26.87 2.89
C ALA A 234 12.19 26.93 4.03
N ILE A 235 12.49 25.77 4.65
CA ILE A 235 13.53 25.66 5.69
C ILE A 235 14.91 26.05 5.13
N ARG A 236 15.27 25.59 3.93
CA ARG A 236 16.54 25.97 3.29
C ARG A 236 16.62 27.45 2.97
N GLU A 237 15.52 28.04 2.52
CA GLU A 237 15.44 29.49 2.22
C GLU A 237 15.59 30.31 3.51
N HIS A 238 14.91 29.93 4.60
CA HIS A 238 15.06 30.53 5.94
C HIS A 238 16.50 30.44 6.44
N GLN A 239 17.11 29.25 6.40
CA GLN A 239 18.49 29.02 6.80
C GLN A 239 19.49 29.84 5.98
N ALA A 240 19.21 30.05 4.68
CA ALA A 240 20.03 30.90 3.83
C ALA A 240 19.88 32.39 4.15
N SER A 241 18.68 32.84 4.58
CA SER A 241 18.45 34.23 4.98
C SER A 241 18.94 34.55 6.40
N GLY A 242 18.92 33.58 7.31
CA GLY A 242 19.26 33.75 8.72
C GLY A 242 20.77 33.68 9.02
N ARG A 243 21.61 33.35 8.04
CA ARG A 243 23.07 33.27 8.24
C ARG A 243 23.76 34.57 7.86
N GLN A 244 23.96 35.45 8.84
CA GLN A 244 25.31 36.01 8.97
C GLN A 244 26.21 34.81 9.24
N VAL A 245 27.06 34.47 8.28
CA VAL A 245 28.11 33.47 8.49
C VAL A 245 29.02 34.02 9.57
N VAL A 246 28.75 33.69 10.84
CA VAL A 246 29.80 33.69 11.84
C VAL A 246 30.83 32.71 11.28
N PRO A 247 32.07 33.14 10.98
CA PRO A 247 33.06 32.27 10.41
C PRO A 247 33.36 31.19 11.44
N VAL A 248 32.74 30.03 11.26
CA VAL A 248 33.10 28.84 12.03
C VAL A 248 34.50 28.49 11.55
N SER A 249 35.47 28.74 12.40
CA SER A 249 36.85 28.29 12.22
C SER A 249 36.84 26.80 11.86
N ARG A 250 37.27 26.49 10.63
CA ARG A 250 37.65 25.17 10.10
C ARG A 250 37.10 23.98 10.90
N VAL A 251 35.86 23.57 10.60
CA VAL A 251 35.44 22.19 10.92
C VAL A 251 35.92 21.32 9.77
N GLU A 252 36.73 20.31 10.09
CA GLU A 252 37.19 19.33 9.11
C GLU A 252 36.00 18.58 8.47
N PRO A 253 36.07 18.26 7.17
CA PRO A 253 34.99 17.54 6.51
C PRO A 253 34.85 16.13 7.08
N LEU A 254 33.75 15.89 7.79
CA LEU A 254 33.33 14.55 8.22
C LEU A 254 32.89 13.70 7.02
N SER A 255 33.13 12.40 7.10
CA SER A 255 32.89 11.45 6.02
C SER A 255 31.39 11.23 5.79
N SER A 256 31.01 10.73 4.60
CA SER A 256 29.58 10.48 4.28
C SER A 256 28.90 9.47 5.18
N ASP A 257 29.67 8.65 5.88
CA ASP A 257 29.17 7.54 6.70
C ASP A 257 28.81 8.00 8.12
N ASP A 258 29.36 9.12 8.58
CA ASP A 258 29.11 9.67 9.92
C ASP A 258 27.77 10.41 10.04
N VAL A 259 27.19 10.86 8.91
CA VAL A 259 25.93 11.62 8.88
C VAL A 259 24.71 10.74 9.19
N ILE A 260 24.80 9.43 8.93
CA ILE A 260 23.69 8.49 9.17
C ILE A 260 23.65 8.03 10.62
N ALA A 261 24.78 7.98 11.33
CA ALA A 261 24.85 7.59 12.74
C ALA A 261 24.27 8.66 13.68
N LEU A 262 24.33 9.94 13.32
CA LEU A 262 23.88 11.07 14.15
C LEU A 262 22.36 11.23 14.26
N VAL A 263 21.57 10.50 13.47
CA VAL A 263 20.09 10.59 13.49
C VAL A 263 19.44 9.48 14.34
N LEU A 264 20.22 8.53 14.88
CA LEU A 264 19.70 7.35 15.59
C LEU A 264 20.25 7.16 17.02
N ALA A 265 20.91 8.17 17.59
CA ALA A 265 21.29 8.17 19.00
C ALA A 265 20.15 8.76 19.84
N ASP A 266 19.26 7.88 20.34
CA ASP A 266 18.13 8.14 21.24
C ASP A 266 18.56 8.53 22.69
N GLU A 267 19.58 9.40 22.85
CA GLU A 267 20.04 9.88 24.17
C GLU A 267 20.02 11.41 24.33
N TYR A 268 19.30 12.14 23.48
CA TYR A 268 19.08 13.58 23.68
C TYR A 268 17.74 13.85 24.38
N ASP A 269 17.78 13.76 25.71
CA ASP A 269 16.79 14.31 26.65
C ASP A 269 16.98 15.84 26.85
N GLU A 270 17.60 16.51 25.86
CA GLU A 270 17.60 17.97 25.75
C GLU A 270 16.51 18.32 24.74
N GLU A 271 15.43 18.94 25.20
CA GLU A 271 14.42 19.60 24.37
C GLU A 271 15.10 20.73 23.58
N ASP A 272 15.86 20.38 22.54
CA ASP A 272 16.43 21.34 21.61
C ASP A 272 15.27 22.16 21.05
N GLU A 273 15.20 23.41 21.48
CA GLU A 273 14.14 24.35 21.15
C GLU A 273 14.12 24.51 19.63
N VAL A 274 13.18 23.81 18.97
CA VAL A 274 13.03 23.86 17.51
C VAL A 274 12.81 25.31 17.11
N ASP A 275 13.66 25.83 16.22
CA ASP A 275 13.57 27.21 15.70
C ASP A 275 12.10 27.59 15.44
N PRO A 276 11.57 28.64 16.09
CA PRO A 276 10.17 29.06 15.97
C PRO A 276 9.71 29.26 14.52
N GLU A 277 10.60 29.66 13.60
CA GLU A 277 10.26 29.81 12.19
C GLU A 277 10.11 28.45 11.50
N ILE A 278 10.87 27.43 11.89
CA ILE A 278 10.67 26.06 11.41
C ILE A 278 9.29 25.56 11.86
N HIS A 279 8.89 25.81 13.11
CA HIS A 279 7.55 25.48 13.59
C HIS A 279 6.46 26.19 12.77
N ARG A 280 6.64 27.49 12.50
CA ARG A 280 5.73 28.27 11.65
C ARG A 280 5.63 27.72 10.22
N ILE A 281 6.74 27.26 9.62
CA ILE A 281 6.72 26.61 8.28
C ILE A 281 5.85 25.34 8.31
N PHE A 282 5.93 24.54 9.38
CA PHE A 282 5.08 23.36 9.54
C PHE A 282 3.60 23.74 9.68
N GLU A 283 3.30 24.74 10.51
CA GLU A 283 1.95 25.25 10.72
C GLU A 283 1.33 25.79 9.41
N GLU A 284 2.02 26.71 8.71
CA GLU A 284 1.60 27.25 7.42
C GLU A 284 1.37 26.14 6.38
N SER A 285 2.21 25.11 6.41
CA SER A 285 2.09 23.97 5.49
C SER A 285 0.83 23.13 5.71
N SER A 286 0.27 23.13 6.93
CA SER A 286 -1.00 22.47 7.25
C SER A 286 -2.22 23.19 6.62
N HIS A 287 -2.06 24.48 6.27
CA HIS A 287 -3.06 25.31 5.63
C HIS A 287 -3.02 25.26 4.10
N ILE A 288 -2.11 24.49 3.49
CA ILE A 288 -2.03 24.37 2.04
C ILE A 288 -3.24 23.60 1.51
N ARG A 289 -4.00 24.25 0.62
CA ARG A 289 -5.13 23.63 -0.08
C ARG A 289 -4.72 22.99 -1.40
N LYS A 290 -3.85 23.63 -2.18
CA LYS A 290 -3.36 23.13 -3.48
C LYS A 290 -1.89 23.50 -3.69
N ILE A 291 -1.17 22.68 -4.46
CA ILE A 291 0.19 22.97 -4.93
C ILE A 291 0.19 22.84 -6.46
N CYS A 292 0.92 23.71 -7.16
CA CYS A 292 1.10 23.62 -8.61
C CYS A 292 1.56 22.21 -9.02
N SER A 293 0.98 21.64 -10.06
CA SER A 293 1.31 20.29 -10.53
C SER A 293 2.60 20.24 -11.35
N ASN A 294 3.09 21.39 -11.84
CA ASN A 294 4.41 21.47 -12.46
C ASN A 294 5.49 21.15 -11.40
N PRO A 295 6.30 20.09 -11.60
CA PRO A 295 7.29 19.66 -10.60
C PRO A 295 8.33 20.74 -10.27
N ASN A 296 8.61 21.64 -11.22
CA ASN A 296 9.57 22.73 -11.06
C ASN A 296 8.96 23.99 -10.40
N CYS A 297 7.67 23.96 -10.07
CA CYS A 297 6.98 25.07 -9.41
C CYS A 297 6.48 24.63 -8.04
N LEU A 298 6.64 25.46 -7.02
CA LEU A 298 6.13 25.20 -5.66
C LEU A 298 5.07 26.22 -5.22
N ALA A 299 4.51 26.97 -6.17
CA ALA A 299 3.42 27.89 -5.89
C ALA A 299 2.22 27.14 -5.28
N THR A 300 1.64 27.73 -4.25
CA THR A 300 0.59 27.11 -3.45
C THR A 300 -0.61 28.00 -3.27
N LYS A 301 -1.78 27.39 -3.14
CA LYS A 301 -2.99 28.05 -2.69
C LYS A 301 -3.30 27.66 -1.25
N MET A 302 -3.43 28.65 -0.37
CA MET A 302 -3.80 28.42 1.03
C MET A 302 -5.31 28.19 1.19
N LYS A 303 -5.73 27.67 2.34
CA LYS A 303 -7.14 27.59 2.76
C LYS A 303 -7.68 29.01 3.00
N LYS A 304 -8.99 29.18 2.84
CA LYS A 304 -9.66 30.46 3.10
C LYS A 304 -9.53 30.82 4.58
N GLY A 305 -9.16 32.07 4.88
CA GLY A 305 -8.96 32.57 6.24
C GLY A 305 -7.61 32.20 6.87
N ALA A 306 -6.72 31.49 6.15
CA ALA A 306 -5.35 31.30 6.61
C ALA A 306 -4.47 32.50 6.23
N GLY A 307 -3.44 32.78 7.04
CA GLY A 307 -2.43 33.78 6.71
C GLY A 307 -1.83 33.52 5.32
N GLY A 308 -1.77 34.56 4.48
CA GLY A 308 -1.24 34.47 3.11
C GLY A 308 -2.26 34.08 2.02
N GLU A 309 -3.56 34.05 2.31
CA GLU A 309 -4.59 33.84 1.27
C GLU A 309 -4.56 34.91 0.17
N GLU A 310 -4.46 36.19 0.55
CA GLU A 310 -4.53 37.34 -0.37
C GLU A 310 -3.41 37.31 -1.42
N ASN A 311 -2.24 36.81 -1.06
CA ASN A 311 -1.09 36.66 -1.95
C ASN A 311 -1.07 35.32 -2.71
N SER A 312 -2.07 34.46 -2.52
CA SER A 312 -2.09 33.14 -3.14
C SER A 312 -2.55 33.19 -4.61
N PRO A 313 -1.83 32.58 -5.57
CA PRO A 313 -2.20 32.64 -6.97
C PRO A 313 -3.53 31.94 -7.24
N LYS A 314 -4.30 32.48 -8.19
CA LYS A 314 -5.46 31.79 -8.74
C LYS A 314 -5.00 30.52 -9.47
N MET A 315 -5.42 29.37 -8.96
CA MET A 315 -5.05 28.07 -9.53
C MET A 315 -5.97 27.72 -10.71
N LEU A 316 -5.38 27.49 -11.88
CA LEU A 316 -6.01 26.87 -13.04
C LEU A 316 -6.16 25.36 -12.80
N GLN A 317 -7.22 24.74 -13.34
CA GLN A 317 -7.39 23.28 -13.34
C GLN A 317 -7.31 22.75 -14.77
N CYS A 318 -6.81 21.53 -14.92
CA CYS A 318 -6.94 20.82 -16.19
C CYS A 318 -8.43 20.60 -16.49
N SER A 319 -8.91 21.06 -17.66
CA SER A 319 -10.34 20.96 -18.03
C SER A 319 -10.80 19.52 -18.22
N ARG A 320 -9.89 18.60 -18.57
CA ARG A 320 -10.22 17.18 -18.78
C ARG A 320 -10.30 16.39 -17.48
N CYS A 321 -9.21 16.37 -16.71
CA CYS A 321 -9.16 15.56 -15.48
C CYS A 321 -9.63 16.26 -14.21
N THR A 322 -9.62 17.59 -14.19
CA THR A 322 -9.90 18.46 -13.02
C THR A 322 -9.01 18.25 -11.78
N VAL A 323 -8.19 17.19 -11.75
CA VAL A 323 -7.23 16.84 -10.68
C VAL A 323 -6.00 17.75 -10.70
N ALA A 324 -5.31 17.87 -11.84
CA ALA A 324 -4.09 18.66 -11.94
C ALA A 324 -4.38 20.16 -11.84
N THR A 325 -3.62 20.87 -11.02
CA THR A 325 -3.81 22.30 -10.76
C THR A 325 -2.53 23.10 -11.00
N TYR A 326 -2.62 24.23 -11.67
CA TYR A 326 -1.46 25.03 -12.08
C TYR A 326 -1.61 26.48 -11.64
N CYS A 327 -0.55 27.13 -11.18
CA CYS A 327 -0.60 28.56 -10.84
C CYS A 327 -0.69 29.47 -12.07
N SER A 328 -0.36 28.97 -13.27
CA SER A 328 -0.39 29.73 -14.52
C SER A 328 -0.45 28.81 -15.74
N LYS A 329 -0.84 29.39 -16.90
CA LYS A 329 -0.84 28.68 -18.18
C LYS A 329 0.57 28.23 -18.57
N LYS A 330 1.59 29.05 -18.29
CA LYS A 330 3.01 28.71 -18.49
C LYS A 330 3.39 27.42 -17.76
N CYS A 331 2.99 27.27 -16.51
CA CYS A 331 3.25 26.04 -15.75
C CYS A 331 2.48 24.83 -16.31
N GLN A 332 1.24 25.01 -16.76
CA GLN A 332 0.48 23.94 -17.40
C GLN A 332 1.15 23.46 -18.68
N THR A 333 1.55 24.38 -19.57
CA THR A 333 2.21 24.04 -20.84
C THR A 333 3.56 23.35 -20.61
N ALA A 334 4.36 23.84 -19.65
CA ALA A 334 5.65 23.25 -19.31
C ALA A 334 5.53 21.81 -18.79
N ASP A 335 4.47 21.52 -18.03
CA ASP A 335 4.22 20.18 -17.46
C ASP A 335 3.47 19.23 -18.41
N TRP A 336 2.95 19.73 -19.53
CA TRP A 336 2.01 19.00 -20.39
C TRP A 336 2.53 17.65 -20.87
N LYS A 337 3.82 17.58 -21.26
CA LYS A 337 4.45 16.33 -21.74
C LYS A 337 4.40 15.22 -20.70
N ARG A 338 4.63 15.53 -19.43
CA ARG A 338 4.54 14.60 -18.30
C ARG A 338 3.08 14.33 -17.93
N HIS A 339 2.26 15.38 -17.84
CA HIS A 339 0.86 15.26 -17.43
C HIS A 339 0.06 14.37 -18.38
N LYS A 340 0.30 14.42 -19.70
CA LYS A 340 -0.40 13.57 -20.68
C LYS A 340 0.04 12.10 -20.68
N GLN A 341 1.24 11.80 -20.19
CA GLN A 341 1.72 10.43 -19.98
C GLN A 341 1.08 9.82 -18.74
N GLN A 342 0.73 10.67 -17.77
CA GLN A 342 -0.16 10.30 -16.68
C GLN A 342 -1.59 10.30 -17.22
N PRO A 343 -2.49 9.44 -16.71
CA PRO A 343 -3.85 9.34 -17.19
C PRO A 343 -4.60 10.68 -17.01
N CYS A 344 -4.60 11.52 -18.05
CA CYS A 344 -5.45 12.70 -18.14
C CYS A 344 -6.84 12.24 -18.60
N LYS A 345 -7.52 11.48 -17.74
CA LYS A 345 -8.88 10.94 -17.94
C LYS A 345 -9.91 11.80 -17.21
N ALA A 346 -11.21 11.57 -17.45
CA ALA A 346 -12.25 12.24 -16.67
C ALA A 346 -12.11 11.91 -15.17
N PHE A 347 -12.57 12.79 -14.28
CA PHE A 347 -12.38 12.64 -12.83
C PHE A 347 -12.89 11.28 -12.31
N GLU A 348 -14.12 10.89 -12.66
CA GLU A 348 -14.69 9.61 -12.22
C GLU A 348 -14.01 8.40 -12.86
N GLU A 349 -13.51 8.50 -14.09
CA GLU A 349 -12.69 7.45 -14.71
C GLU A 349 -11.39 7.24 -13.91
N ILE A 350 -10.74 8.32 -13.46
CA ILE A 350 -9.55 8.22 -12.62
C ILE A 350 -9.88 7.54 -11.29
N VAL A 351 -11.00 7.92 -10.67
CA VAL A 351 -11.44 7.34 -9.38
C VAL A 351 -11.71 5.84 -9.50
N ALA A 352 -12.34 5.41 -10.59
CA ALA A 352 -12.75 4.02 -10.80
C ALA A 352 -11.59 3.09 -11.24
N ASP A 353 -10.64 3.59 -12.01
CA ASP A 353 -9.54 2.82 -12.62
C ASP A 353 -8.46 2.44 -11.58
N ASP A 354 -8.48 1.18 -11.13
CA ASP A 354 -7.59 0.66 -10.09
C ASP A 354 -6.11 0.70 -10.47
N ASP A 355 -5.77 0.63 -11.76
CA ASP A 355 -4.39 0.62 -12.24
C ASP A 355 -3.69 1.95 -12.02
N LEU A 356 -4.46 3.02 -11.86
CA LEU A 356 -3.93 4.35 -11.58
C LEU A 356 -3.59 4.54 -10.11
N TRP A 357 -3.98 3.62 -9.22
CA TRP A 357 -3.77 3.75 -7.79
C TRP A 357 -2.78 2.71 -7.27
N ASN A 358 -1.90 3.11 -6.36
CA ASN A 358 -1.21 2.11 -5.55
C ASN A 358 -2.19 1.49 -4.54
N GLU A 359 -1.74 0.43 -3.87
CA GLU A 359 -2.58 -0.30 -2.91
C GLU A 359 -3.07 0.57 -1.74
N PHE A 360 -2.34 1.62 -1.37
CA PHE A 360 -2.70 2.53 -0.28
C PHE A 360 -3.67 3.65 -0.69
N GLY A 361 -4.06 3.69 -1.97
CA GLY A 361 -4.98 4.69 -2.51
C GLY A 361 -4.31 6.02 -2.83
N GLN A 362 -3.03 6.01 -3.23
CA GLN A 362 -2.35 7.17 -3.82
C GLN A 362 -2.31 7.03 -5.35
N LEU A 363 -2.59 8.14 -6.05
CA LEU A 363 -2.58 8.18 -7.51
C LEU A 363 -1.13 8.05 -8.02
N LYS A 364 -0.84 7.00 -8.79
CA LYS A 364 0.46 6.74 -9.42
C LYS A 364 0.88 7.90 -10.32
N GLY A 365 2.18 8.11 -10.46
CA GLY A 365 2.75 9.20 -11.26
C GLY A 365 2.62 10.59 -10.63
N THR A 366 1.78 10.82 -9.62
CA THR A 366 1.69 12.18 -9.02
C THR A 366 2.90 12.59 -8.18
N SER A 367 3.88 11.70 -7.98
CA SER A 367 5.15 12.05 -7.33
C SER A 367 5.99 12.98 -8.21
N ARG A 368 6.44 14.10 -7.62
CA ARG A 368 7.29 15.11 -8.28
C ARG A 368 8.71 14.66 -8.62
N VAL A 369 9.16 13.57 -8.01
CA VAL A 369 10.46 12.99 -8.34
C VAL A 369 10.20 11.96 -9.43
N PRO A 370 10.91 12.01 -10.56
CA PRO A 370 10.87 10.90 -11.49
C PRO A 370 11.23 9.64 -10.71
N ILE A 371 10.44 8.58 -10.86
CA ILE A 371 10.86 7.26 -10.43
C ILE A 371 11.99 6.90 -11.41
N ASN A 372 13.20 7.39 -11.15
CA ASN A 372 14.38 6.94 -11.87
C ASN A 372 14.57 5.49 -11.41
N GLY A 373 14.24 4.52 -12.28
CA GLY A 373 14.41 3.10 -11.98
C GLY A 373 13.29 2.14 -12.40
N GLU A 374 12.41 2.51 -13.33
CA GLU A 374 11.66 1.53 -14.14
C GLU A 374 12.23 1.50 -15.56
#